data_AF-A0A6M0QY55-F1
#
_entry.id   AF-A0A6M0QY55-F1
#
_cell.length_a   1.000
_cell.length_b   1.000
_cell.length_c   1.000
_cell.angle_alpha   90.00
_cell.angle_beta   90.00
_cell.angle_gamma   90.00
#
_symmetry.space_group_name_H-M   'P 1'
#
loop_
_entity.id
_entity.type
_entity.pdbx_description
1 polymer ?
#
loop_
_entity_poly.entity_id
_entity_poly.type
_entity_poly.pdbx_seq_one_letter_code
_entity_poly.pdbx_strand_id
1 'polypeptide(L)' 'MKLHYIWAALVGLSLLTATLTAANPSRAGLVLGVLVLAGLKSRLILRHYLDLSQSPVWARGFDLVLAFVLMAFAGLALAA' A
#
# COMPACT_ATOMS: atom_id res chain seq x y z
N MET A 1 16.18 5.33 6.18
CA MET A 1 15.85 6.51 5.35
C MET A 1 15.44 7.65 6.27
N LYS A 2 15.83 8.90 6.00
CA LYS A 2 15.36 10.05 6.79
C LYS A 2 13.86 10.27 6.54
N LEU A 3 13.12 10.70 7.58
CA LEU A 3 11.65 10.81 7.57
C LEU A 3 11.09 11.62 6.38
N HIS A 4 11.78 12.67 5.96
CA HIS A 4 11.37 13.50 4.82
C HIS A 4 11.34 12.77 3.48
N TYR A 5 12.20 11.77 3.25
CA TYR A 5 12.16 10.97 2.02
C TYR A 5 10.92 10.08 1.97
N ILE A 6 10.46 9.61 3.13
CA ILE A 6 9.30 8.74 3.26
C ILE A 6 8.03 9.53 3.07
N TRP A 7 7.99 10.72 3.67
CA TRP A 7 6.93 11.68 3.39
C TRP A 7 6.84 11.98 1.89
N ALA A 8 7.98 12.29 1.23
CA ALA A 8 8.00 12.54 -0.20
C ALA A 8 7.53 11.31 -1.02
N ALA A 9 7.91 10.10 -0.62
CA ALA A 9 7.43 8.86 -1.23
C ALA A 9 5.91 8.68 -1.06
N LEU A 10 5.35 9.00 0.11
CA LEU A 10 3.89 8.94 0.35
C LEU A 10 3.12 9.97 -0.48
N VAL A 11 3.68 11.17 -0.66
CA VAL A 11 3.14 12.19 -1.57
C VAL A 11 3.17 11.67 -3.00
N GLY A 12 4.30 11.12 -3.45
CA GLY A 12 4.43 10.52 -4.78
C GLY A 12 3.44 9.38 -5.03
N LEU A 13 3.29 8.45 -4.08
CA LEU A 13 2.30 7.37 -4.15
C LEU A 13 0.85 7.90 -4.20
N SER A 14 0.58 9.04 -3.55
CA SER A 14 -0.75 9.67 -3.59
C SER A 14 -1.03 10.33 -4.92
N LEU A 15 -0.04 10.99 -5.53
CA LEU A 15 -0.14 11.48 -6.89
C LEU A 15 -0.36 10.33 -7.89
N LEU A 16 0.39 9.22 -7.76
CA LEU A 16 0.18 8.03 -8.58
C LEU A 16 -1.22 7.44 -8.44
N THR A 17 -1.81 7.49 -7.25
CA THR A 17 -3.20 7.05 -7.05
C THR A 17 -4.16 7.99 -7.78
N ALA A 18 -3.94 9.31 -7.69
CA ALA A 18 -4.77 10.30 -8.35
C ALA A 18 -4.70 10.20 -9.87
N THR A 19 -3.50 10.02 -10.44
CA THR A 19 -3.32 9.86 -11.89
C THR A 19 -3.93 8.56 -12.39
N LEU A 20 -3.80 7.46 -11.63
CA LEU A 20 -4.46 6.19 -11.94
C LEU A 20 -5.98 6.36 -12.02
N THR A 21 -6.59 7.04 -11.05
CA THR A 21 -8.04 7.29 -11.04
C THR A 21 -8.45 8.20 -12.20
N ALA A 22 -7.67 9.24 -12.50
CA ALA A 22 -7.93 10.17 -13.59
C ALA A 22 -7.81 9.53 -14.98
N ALA A 23 -6.96 8.50 -15.13
CA ALA A 23 -6.80 7.77 -16.39
C ALA A 23 -8.00 6.88 -16.77
N ASN A 24 -9.03 6.83 -15.92
CA ASN A 24 -10.27 6.09 -16.11
C ASN A 24 -10.06 4.63 -16.59
N PRO A 25 -9.24 3.82 -15.90
CA PRO A 25 -8.97 2.44 -16.28
C PRO A 25 -10.20 1.54 -16.12
N SER A 26 -10.11 0.30 -16.61
CA SER A 26 -11.12 -0.71 -16.34
C SER A 26 -11.35 -0.87 -14.82
N ARG A 27 -12.56 -1.25 -14.41
CA ARG A 27 -12.90 -1.43 -12.99
C ARG A 27 -11.90 -2.32 -12.26
N ALA A 28 -11.55 -3.47 -12.85
CA ALA A 28 -10.56 -4.38 -12.31
C ALA A 28 -9.16 -3.74 -12.24
N GLY A 29 -8.75 -3.02 -13.29
CA GLY A 29 -7.47 -2.31 -13.31
C GLY A 29 -7.37 -1.21 -12.24
N LEU A 30 -8.47 -0.47 -12.02
CA LEU A 30 -8.56 0.54 -10.98
C LEU A 30 -8.39 -0.08 -9.60
N VAL A 31 -9.20 -1.09 -9.29
CA VAL A 31 -9.22 -1.70 -7.95
C VAL A 31 -7.89 -2.37 -7.63
N LEU A 32 -7.34 -3.17 -8.55
CA LEU A 32 -6.05 -3.81 -8.37
C LEU A 32 -4.91 -2.78 -8.25
N GLY A 33 -4.92 -1.74 -9.09
CA GLY A 33 -3.91 -0.68 -9.03
C GLY A 33 -3.95 0.09 -7.71
N VAL A 34 -5.14 0.44 -7.23
CA VAL A 34 -5.34 1.10 -5.93
C VAL A 34 -4.90 0.19 -4.78
N LEU A 35 -5.22 -1.11 -4.82
CA LEU A 35 -4.79 -2.08 -3.81
C LEU A 35 -3.26 -2.18 -3.71
N VAL A 36 -2.57 -2.23 -4.85
CA VAL A 36 -1.10 -2.25 -4.88
C VAL A 36 -0.52 -0.96 -4.28
N LEU A 37 -1.04 0.19 -4.69
CA LEU A 37 -0.59 1.50 -4.18
C LEU A 37 -0.87 1.65 -2.68
N ALA A 38 -2.03 1.19 -2.21
CA ALA A 38 -2.38 1.17 -0.79
C ALA A 38 -1.41 0.29 0.01
N GLY A 39 -1.12 -0.92 -0.48
CA GLY A 39 -0.16 -1.83 0.16
C GLY A 39 1.26 -1.25 0.26
N LEU A 40 1.71 -0.53 -0.77
CA LEU A 40 3.00 0.18 -0.74
C LEU A 40 3.02 1.29 0.33
N LYS A 41 1.96 2.11 0.41
CA LYS A 41 1.83 3.15 1.44
C LYS A 41 1.84 2.54 2.85
N SER A 42 1.04 1.50 3.07
CA SER A 42 0.96 0.82 4.37
C SER A 42 2.32 0.27 4.81
N ARG A 43 3.08 -0.37 3.91
CA ARG A 43 4.44 -0.86 4.24
C ARG A 43 5.40 0.27 4.59
N LEU A 44 5.35 1.39 3.87
CA LEU A 44 6.18 2.57 4.17
C LEU A 44 5.88 3.13 5.55
N ILE A 45 4.60 3.29 5.89
CA ILE A 45 4.13 3.80 7.19
C ILE A 45 4.51 2.83 8.31
N LEU A 46 4.18 1.54 8.17
CA LEU A 46 4.49 0.53 9.18
C LEU A 46 6.00 0.48 9.47
N ARG A 47 6.83 0.37 8.42
CA ARG A 47 8.28 0.20 8.61
C ARG A 47 8.98 1.40 9.22
N HIS A 48 8.50 2.62 8.96
CA HIS A 48 9.28 3.82 9.25
C HIS A 48 8.59 4.89 10.10
N TYR A 49 7.26 4.92 10.15
CA TYR A 49 6.53 5.80 11.06
C TYR A 49 6.26 5.13 12.41
N LEU A 50 6.05 3.82 12.43
CA LEU A 50 5.89 3.04 13.66
C LEU A 50 7.21 2.41 14.14
N ASP A 51 8.31 2.72 13.46
CA ASP A 51 9.66 2.20 13.71
C ASP A 51 9.74 0.68 13.92
N LEU A 52 8.84 -0.07 13.27
CA LEU A 52 8.83 -1.54 13.24
C LEU A 52 10.14 -2.11 12.68
N SER A 53 10.97 -1.28 12.05
CA SER A 53 12.34 -1.61 11.67
C SER A 53 13.18 -2.13 12.85
N GLN A 54 12.92 -1.65 14.07
CA GLN A 54 13.63 -2.06 15.29
C GLN A 54 13.16 -3.43 15.82
N SER A 55 12.04 -3.98 15.31
CA SER A 55 11.52 -5.27 15.74
C SER A 55 11.12 -6.17 14.56
N PRO A 56 12.05 -7.03 14.10
CA PRO A 56 11.85 -7.87 12.90
C PRO A 56 10.72 -8.90 13.01
N VAL A 57 10.35 -9.29 14.23
CA VAL A 57 9.27 -10.26 14.48
C VAL A 57 7.91 -9.59 14.25
N TRP A 58 7.70 -8.41 14.85
CA TRP A 58 6.47 -7.63 14.66
C TRP A 58 6.32 -7.17 13.22
N ALA A 59 7.40 -6.71 12.57
CA ALA A 59 7.38 -6.31 11.17
C ALA A 59 6.87 -7.45 10.25
N ARG A 60 7.30 -8.69 10.49
CA ARG A 60 6.85 -9.87 9.74
C ARG A 60 5.37 -10.16 9.97
N GLY A 61 4.88 -10.06 11.21
CA GLY A 61 3.46 -10.24 11.54
C GLY A 61 2.58 -9.22 10.81
N PHE A 62 2.95 -7.94 10.84
CA PHE A 62 2.25 -6.89 10.12
C PHE A 62 2.31 -7.07 8.61
N ASP A 63 3.47 -7.44 8.04
CA ASP A 63 3.61 -7.70 6.60
C ASP A 63 2.71 -8.88 6.17
N LEU A 64 2.59 -9.94 6.97
CA LEU A 64 1.71 -11.09 6.71
C LEU A 64 0.23 -10.70 6.78
N VAL A 65 -0.20 -10.03 7.85
CA VAL A 65 -1.59 -9.58 8.01
C VAL A 65 -1.98 -8.63 6.89
N LEU A 66 -1.10 -7.67 6.56
CA LEU A 66 -1.34 -6.74 5.46
C LEU A 66 -1.45 -7.48 4.11
N ALA A 67 -0.59 -8.47 3.85
CA ALA A 67 -0.68 -9.28 2.64
C ALA A 67 -2.02 -10.03 2.56
N PHE A 68 -2.46 -10.63 3.67
CA PHE A 68 -3.73 -11.35 3.74
C PHE A 68 -4.92 -10.43 3.50
N VAL A 69 -4.94 -9.24 4.11
CA VAL A 69 -6.00 -8.24 3.90
C VAL A 69 -6.05 -7.77 2.45
N LEU A 70 -4.90 -7.46 1.85
CA LEU A 70 -4.83 -7.06 0.44
C LEU A 70 -5.30 -8.18 -0.49
N MET A 71 -4.93 -9.43 -0.20
CA MET A 71 -5.35 -10.58 -0.98
C MET A 71 -6.86 -10.85 -0.85
N ALA A 72 -7.42 -10.70 0.35
CA ALA A 72 -8.86 -10.82 0.57
C ALA A 72 -9.63 -9.75 -0.22
N PHE A 73 -9.19 -8.48 -0.18
CA PHE A 73 -9.81 -7.43 -0.97
C PHE A 73 -9.64 -7.62 -2.48
N ALA A 74 -8.48 -8.11 -2.93
CA ALA A 74 -8.29 -8.45 -4.33
C ALA A 74 -9.24 -9.59 -4.76
N GLY A 75 -9.41 -10.62 -3.93
CA GLY A 75 -10.36 -11.70 -4.17
C GLY A 75 -11.80 -11.20 -4.26
N LEU A 76 -12.22 -10.36 -3.31
CA LEU A 76 -13.55 -9.73 -3.32
C LEU A 76 -13.76 -8.85 -4.56
N ALA A 77 -12.73 -8.11 -4.98
CA ALA A 77 -12.81 -7.26 -6.16
C ALA A 77 -12.94 -8.03 -7.48
N LEU A 78 -12.37 -9.23 -7.55
CA LEU A 78 -12.44 -10.11 -8.73
C LEU A 78 -13.72 -10.95 -8.75
N ALA A 79 -14.33 -11.19 -7.59
CA ALA A 79 -15.57 -11.95 -7.46
C ALA A 79 -16.85 -11.09 -7.68
N ALA A 80 -16.72 -9.77 -7.71
CA ALA A 80 -17.82 -8.80 -7.82
C ALA A 80 -17.98 -8.23 -9.24
#